data_AF-A0A3D4B2R5-F1
#
_entry.id   AF-A0A3D4B2R5-F1
#
_cell.length_a   1.000
_cell.length_b   1.000
_cell.length_c   1.000
_cell.angle_alpha   90.00
_cell.angle_beta   90.00
_cell.angle_gamma   90.00
#
_symmetry.space_group_name_H-M   'P 1'
#
loop_
_entity.id
_entity.type
_entity.pdbx_description
1 polymer ?
#
loop_
_entity_poly.entity_id
_entity_poly.type
_entity_poly.pdbx_seq_one_letter_code
_entity_poly.pdbx_strand_id
1 'polypeptide(L)'
;SGDHAIVGARGNDDDGESSGSAYVYTAQRSIEVKVSLVAKFSFLTLKIPIDPFTLELDTDHTLGSDVSGVDFGSAPGLEELVNAFSSTQLRLPSEAIDDDNLTLNIEIQNLRLDSSGNLSIDKTNINGVSTPIFFFLRMFVEKDGPDGKIIRNRFVFNTGSPMVIKIPKSAITNLFENTEGFSGVRPQDVALTYLTDKGDLDREGIQSFIDGPGDNLVIRLSHLSDVVGLKTSDIPLPRLATITRGPQVVRDTTFADIRWKTNKQTDSVVKYGTTKTALNDPVRTDADSLGTFLHSVRITGLTKSTRYYYQIYSQDQFGRTVSSAVDSFKTKGKGDFNPPVFDTRPLITRVDPTEAKAFFVTDRQATIEIKYGSTKPLLERFNENTPKREHNITLGNLTASTKYYVVVFATAGGQTLQSDTLMFTSPANVDPSPPAFTRQPTVDSFDVSDTTATVSGQADRDVNVAIKYWAKGTTDTVVVYKADESRDLTIELSNLSAETAYNYFMYIT
;
A
#
# COMPACT_ATOMS: atom_id res chain seq x y z
N SER A 1 0.92 -13.56 23.19
CA SER A 1 0.48 -13.55 21.78
C SER A 1 0.47 -14.98 21.32
N GLY A 2 -0.59 -15.45 20.64
CA GLY A 2 -0.99 -16.86 20.53
C GLY A 2 0.08 -17.89 20.12
N ASP A 3 1.17 -17.48 19.46
CA ASP A 3 2.18 -18.41 18.93
C ASP A 3 3.53 -18.40 19.68
N HIS A 4 3.65 -17.63 20.76
CA HIS A 4 4.90 -17.47 21.49
C HIS A 4 4.72 -17.79 22.97
N ALA A 5 5.49 -18.77 23.46
CA ALA A 5 5.62 -19.06 24.88
C ALA A 5 6.96 -18.50 25.39
N ILE A 6 6.91 -17.71 26.45
CA ILE A 6 8.10 -17.21 27.13
C ILE A 6 8.25 -18.02 28.41
N VAL A 7 9.34 -18.77 28.53
CA VAL A 7 9.66 -19.53 29.74
C VAL A 7 10.91 -18.91 30.36
N GLY A 8 10.75 -18.36 31.55
CA GLY A 8 11.88 -17.93 32.36
C GLY A 8 12.38 -19.09 33.22
N ALA A 9 13.69 -19.31 33.24
CA ALA A 9 14.35 -20.11 34.26
C ALA A 9 15.09 -19.18 35.23
N ARG A 10 15.09 -19.53 36.53
CA ARG A 10 15.89 -18.85 37.55
C ARG A 10 17.10 -19.73 37.86
N GLY A 11 18.31 -19.20 37.71
CA GLY A 11 19.57 -19.89 37.99
C GLY A 11 20.14 -20.67 36.81
N ASN A 12 20.19 -20.09 35.61
CA ASN A 12 20.94 -20.67 34.49
C ASN A 12 22.46 -20.57 34.71
N ASP A 13 23.19 -21.34 33.92
CA ASP A 13 24.64 -21.53 33.95
C ASP A 13 25.49 -20.34 33.48
N ASP A 14 24.88 -19.20 33.14
CA ASP A 14 25.51 -18.01 32.60
C ASP A 14 25.49 -16.81 33.59
N ASP A 15 26.41 -16.81 34.57
CA ASP A 15 26.86 -15.65 35.37
C ASP A 15 26.06 -15.23 36.64
N GLY A 16 25.77 -16.17 37.56
CA GLY A 16 25.63 -15.88 39.01
C GLY A 16 24.31 -16.33 39.68
N GLU A 17 24.29 -16.42 41.03
CA GLU A 17 23.18 -16.99 41.84
C GLU A 17 21.80 -16.30 41.69
N SER A 18 21.73 -15.19 40.95
CA SER A 18 20.49 -14.46 40.64
C SER A 18 20.27 -14.21 39.15
N SER A 19 21.05 -14.82 38.25
CA SER A 19 20.80 -14.76 36.81
C SER A 19 19.61 -15.65 36.43
N GLY A 20 18.95 -15.30 35.34
CA GLY A 20 17.89 -16.08 34.76
C GLY A 20 17.80 -15.79 33.27
N SER A 21 17.54 -16.82 32.46
CA SER A 21 17.39 -16.69 31.01
C SER A 21 15.93 -16.89 30.64
N ALA A 22 15.53 -16.13 29.63
CA ALA A 22 14.23 -16.25 29.01
C ALA A 22 14.39 -17.01 27.70
N TYR A 23 13.72 -18.15 27.61
CA TYR A 23 13.59 -18.90 26.37
C TYR A 23 12.29 -18.45 25.70
N VAL A 24 12.41 -17.98 24.46
CA VAL A 24 11.26 -17.69 23.61
C VAL A 24 11.04 -18.90 22.72
N TYR A 25 10.00 -19.67 23.02
CA TYR A 25 9.55 -20.76 22.17
C TYR A 25 8.52 -20.20 21.19
N THR A 26 8.75 -20.45 19.91
CA THR A 26 7.76 -20.16 18.86
C THR A 26 7.13 -21.48 18.46
N ALA A 27 5.80 -21.56 18.49
CA ALA A 27 5.09 -22.74 18.02
C ALA A 27 5.40 -22.95 16.54
N GLN A 28 6.00 -24.10 16.19
CA GLN A 28 6.22 -24.46 14.79
C GLN A 28 4.90 -24.93 14.19
N ARG A 29 4.41 -24.22 13.17
CA ARG A 29 3.27 -24.64 12.36
C ARG A 29 3.78 -25.54 11.24
N SER A 30 3.17 -26.71 11.05
CA SER A 30 3.50 -27.60 9.94
C SER A 30 2.33 -27.72 8.96
N ILE A 31 2.63 -27.91 7.68
CA ILE A 31 1.64 -28.32 6.68
C ILE A 31 2.08 -29.69 6.17
N GLU A 32 1.19 -30.65 6.18
CA GLU A 32 1.41 -31.94 5.51
C GLU A 32 0.64 -31.94 4.19
N VAL A 33 1.32 -32.10 3.05
CA VAL A 33 0.61 -32.31 1.77
C VAL A 33 0.63 -33.80 1.42
N LYS A 34 -0.55 -34.36 1.16
CA LYS A 34 -0.73 -35.74 0.73
C LYS A 34 -1.25 -35.74 -0.70
N VAL A 35 -0.66 -36.55 -1.57
CA VAL A 35 -1.18 -36.73 -2.93
C VAL A 35 -1.76 -38.14 -3.00
N SER A 36 -3.09 -38.25 -3.01
CA SER A 36 -3.79 -39.53 -3.12
C SER A 36 -4.30 -39.74 -4.54
N LEU A 37 -3.83 -40.80 -5.19
CA LEU A 37 -4.35 -41.26 -6.47
C LEU A 37 -5.57 -42.14 -6.25
N VAL A 38 -6.71 -41.69 -6.77
CA VAL A 38 -8.00 -42.40 -6.69
C VAL A 38 -8.39 -42.88 -8.09
N ALA A 39 -7.85 -44.04 -8.50
CA ALA A 39 -8.23 -44.66 -9.76
C ALA A 39 -9.45 -45.58 -9.58
N LYS A 40 -10.25 -45.73 -10.64
CA LYS A 40 -11.54 -46.47 -10.66
C LYS A 40 -11.46 -47.93 -10.17
N PHE A 41 -10.26 -48.51 -10.14
CA PHE A 41 -10.00 -49.90 -9.73
C PHE A 41 -8.76 -50.08 -8.82
N SER A 42 -8.10 -49.01 -8.37
CA SER A 42 -6.90 -49.08 -7.52
C SER A 42 -6.69 -47.76 -6.75
N PHE A 43 -6.27 -47.86 -5.48
CA PHE A 43 -5.92 -46.69 -4.66
C PHE A 43 -4.41 -46.69 -4.41
N LEU A 44 -3.75 -45.58 -4.73
CA LEU A 44 -2.34 -45.36 -4.39
C LEU A 44 -2.25 -44.05 -3.61
N THR A 45 -1.70 -44.07 -2.39
CA THR A 45 -1.48 -42.82 -1.64
C THR A 45 0.01 -42.57 -1.56
N LEU A 46 0.44 -41.44 -2.11
CA LEU A 46 1.81 -40.97 -2.04
C LEU A 46 1.87 -39.81 -1.03
N LYS A 47 2.69 -39.95 0.00
CA LYS A 47 2.95 -38.85 0.92
C LYS A 47 4.08 -38.02 0.34
N ILE A 48 3.85 -36.74 0.13
CA ILE A 48 4.91 -35.79 -0.28
C ILE A 48 5.21 -34.96 0.97
N PRO A 49 6.21 -35.33 1.78
CA PRO A 49 6.60 -34.50 2.91
C PRO A 49 7.04 -33.12 2.41
N ILE A 50 6.51 -32.06 3.03
CA ILE A 50 7.11 -30.72 2.91
C ILE A 50 8.17 -30.65 4.00
N ASP A 51 9.39 -30.28 3.62
CA ASP A 51 10.50 -30.05 4.53
C ASP A 51 10.06 -29.06 5.63
N PRO A 52 10.30 -29.33 6.93
CA PRO A 52 9.80 -28.51 8.02
C PRO A 52 10.57 -27.20 8.12
N PHE A 53 10.28 -26.23 7.25
CA PHE A 53 10.73 -24.86 7.37
C PHE A 53 9.56 -23.88 7.45
N THR A 54 9.83 -22.77 8.13
CA THR A 54 8.90 -21.71 8.52
C THR A 54 8.01 -21.27 7.36
N LEU A 55 6.72 -21.61 7.43
CA LEU A 55 5.72 -21.10 6.51
C LEU A 55 5.52 -19.60 6.74
N GLU A 56 6.02 -18.78 5.83
CA GLU A 56 5.60 -17.37 5.75
C GLU A 56 4.21 -17.32 5.13
N LEU A 57 3.22 -16.83 5.88
CA LEU A 57 1.87 -16.63 5.35
C LEU A 57 1.89 -15.52 4.28
N ASP A 58 0.93 -15.55 3.36
CA ASP A 58 0.79 -14.60 2.25
C ASP A 58 1.91 -14.63 1.18
N THR A 59 2.78 -15.64 1.20
CA THR A 59 3.79 -15.89 0.14
C THR A 59 3.58 -17.24 -0.55
N ASP A 60 4.10 -17.36 -1.78
CA ASP A 60 4.03 -18.62 -2.55
C ASP A 60 5.10 -19.59 -2.03
N HIS A 61 4.70 -20.80 -1.64
CA HIS A 61 5.59 -21.88 -1.23
C HIS A 61 5.51 -23.04 -2.21
N THR A 62 6.64 -23.41 -2.83
CA THR A 62 6.70 -24.59 -3.69
C THR A 62 6.67 -25.85 -2.82
N LEU A 63 5.86 -26.83 -3.21
CA LEU A 63 5.83 -28.13 -2.56
C LEU A 63 7.23 -28.78 -2.70
N GLY A 64 7.74 -29.39 -1.64
CA GLY A 64 9.00 -30.14 -1.72
C GLY A 64 8.84 -31.41 -2.57
N SER A 65 9.95 -31.99 -3.03
CA SER A 65 9.96 -33.25 -3.80
C SER A 65 10.73 -34.37 -3.09
N ASP A 66 10.66 -34.49 -1.76
CA ASP A 66 11.32 -35.61 -1.10
C ASP A 66 10.50 -36.90 -1.29
N VAL A 67 10.77 -37.55 -2.41
CA VAL A 67 10.28 -38.88 -2.79
C VAL A 67 11.34 -39.96 -2.52
N SER A 68 12.38 -39.63 -1.74
CA SER A 68 13.47 -40.57 -1.48
C SER A 68 12.93 -41.82 -0.76
N GLY A 69 13.07 -42.98 -1.42
CA GLY A 69 12.57 -44.26 -0.91
C GLY A 69 11.20 -44.71 -1.43
N VAL A 70 10.57 -43.96 -2.35
CA VAL A 70 9.39 -44.45 -3.09
C VAL A 70 9.86 -45.24 -4.32
N ASP A 71 9.66 -46.55 -4.32
CA ASP A 71 9.86 -47.39 -5.50
C ASP A 71 8.63 -47.30 -6.41
N PHE A 72 8.76 -46.55 -7.50
CA PHE A 72 7.72 -46.43 -8.53
C PHE A 72 7.67 -47.65 -9.46
N GLY A 73 8.62 -48.58 -9.36
CA GLY A 73 8.76 -49.70 -10.30
C GLY A 73 8.99 -49.23 -11.74
N SER A 74 8.74 -50.12 -12.71
CA SER A 74 8.73 -49.78 -14.14
C SER A 74 7.37 -49.23 -14.57
N ALA A 75 6.86 -48.18 -13.91
CA ALA A 75 5.54 -47.59 -14.14
C ALA A 75 5.64 -46.20 -14.79
N PRO A 76 5.62 -46.11 -16.14
CA PRO A 76 5.67 -44.84 -16.85
C PRO A 76 4.49 -43.93 -16.48
N GLY A 77 4.78 -42.68 -16.10
CA GLY A 77 3.80 -41.64 -15.83
C GLY A 77 3.50 -41.38 -14.36
N LEU A 78 3.83 -42.30 -13.44
CA LEU A 78 3.58 -42.11 -12.02
C LEU A 78 4.62 -41.16 -11.39
N GLU A 79 5.89 -41.30 -11.78
CA GLU A 79 6.96 -40.39 -11.36
C GLU A 79 6.73 -38.97 -11.93
N GLU A 80 6.37 -38.87 -13.22
CA GLU A 80 6.05 -37.61 -13.88
C GLU A 80 4.85 -36.91 -13.23
N LEU A 81 3.85 -37.68 -12.80
CA LEU A 81 2.69 -37.15 -12.09
C LEU A 81 3.10 -36.57 -10.75
N VAL A 82 3.91 -37.30 -9.97
CA VAL A 82 4.40 -36.82 -8.67
C VAL A 82 5.28 -35.58 -8.85
N ASN A 83 6.15 -35.56 -9.85
CA ASN A 83 6.98 -34.40 -10.19
C ASN A 83 6.13 -33.19 -10.64
N ALA A 84 5.01 -33.42 -11.34
CA ALA A 84 4.10 -32.34 -11.70
C ALA A 84 3.51 -31.69 -10.44
N PHE A 85 3.13 -32.48 -9.44
CA PHE A 85 2.57 -31.97 -8.19
C PHE A 85 3.62 -31.42 -7.22
N SER A 86 4.84 -31.95 -7.19
CA SER A 86 5.91 -31.38 -6.36
C SER A 86 6.25 -29.96 -6.80
N SER A 87 6.14 -29.63 -8.09
CA SER A 87 6.34 -28.24 -8.56
C SER A 87 5.20 -27.27 -8.21
N THR A 88 4.12 -27.74 -7.58
CA THR A 88 2.97 -26.90 -7.21
C THR A 88 3.38 -25.84 -6.20
N GLN A 89 2.88 -24.62 -6.34
CA GLN A 89 3.03 -23.55 -5.36
C GLN A 89 1.72 -23.36 -4.59
N LEU A 90 1.81 -23.25 -3.27
CA LEU A 90 0.70 -23.00 -2.37
C LEU A 90 0.94 -21.66 -1.65
N ARG A 91 -0.06 -20.78 -1.69
CA ARG A 91 -0.10 -19.58 -0.86
C ARG A 91 -1.30 -19.61 0.06
N LEU A 92 -1.02 -19.56 1.35
CA LEU A 92 -2.02 -19.50 2.41
C LEU A 92 -2.13 -18.08 2.95
N PRO A 93 -3.34 -17.49 3.00
CA PRO A 93 -3.49 -16.17 3.58
C PRO A 93 -3.32 -16.26 5.10
N SER A 94 -2.74 -15.22 5.70
CA SER A 94 -2.45 -15.19 7.15
C SER A 94 -3.67 -15.39 8.05
N GLU A 95 -4.85 -15.14 7.51
CA GLU A 95 -6.14 -15.21 8.18
C GLU A 95 -6.86 -16.57 7.99
N ALA A 96 -6.32 -17.50 7.17
CA ALA A 96 -7.02 -18.74 6.80
C ALA A 96 -7.03 -19.85 7.85
N ILE A 97 -6.14 -19.82 8.85
CA ILE A 97 -5.90 -20.96 9.73
C ILE A 97 -5.82 -20.51 11.19
N ASP A 98 -6.71 -21.08 12.02
CA ASP A 98 -6.78 -20.88 13.48
C ASP A 98 -6.38 -22.18 14.25
N ASP A 99 -6.07 -23.27 13.55
CA ASP A 99 -5.74 -24.60 14.12
C ASP A 99 -4.33 -25.04 13.68
N ASP A 100 -3.59 -25.70 14.58
CA ASP A 100 -2.28 -26.29 14.29
C ASP A 100 -2.42 -27.48 13.31
N ASN A 101 -1.66 -27.44 12.21
CA ASN A 101 -1.45 -28.49 11.20
C ASN A 101 -2.53 -28.67 10.11
N LEU A 102 -2.25 -28.19 8.89
CA LEU A 102 -3.10 -28.37 7.70
C LEU A 102 -2.70 -29.62 6.92
N THR A 103 -3.69 -30.44 6.49
CA THR A 103 -3.48 -31.49 5.49
C THR A 103 -4.16 -31.17 4.16
N LEU A 104 -3.38 -30.96 3.11
CA LEU A 104 -3.93 -30.83 1.75
C LEU A 104 -3.89 -32.19 1.08
N ASN A 105 -5.04 -32.78 0.76
CA ASN A 105 -5.11 -33.96 -0.08
C ASN A 105 -5.44 -33.58 -1.53
N ILE A 106 -4.60 -34.00 -2.47
CA ILE A 106 -4.89 -33.88 -3.91
C ILE A 106 -5.33 -35.25 -4.40
N GLU A 107 -6.62 -35.38 -4.67
CA GLU A 107 -7.21 -36.54 -5.32
C GLU A 107 -7.17 -36.35 -6.85
N ILE A 108 -6.97 -37.43 -7.60
CA ILE A 108 -7.03 -37.37 -9.06
C ILE A 108 -7.96 -38.47 -9.53
N GLN A 109 -8.98 -38.10 -10.32
CA GLN A 109 -9.98 -39.05 -10.82
C GLN A 109 -9.91 -39.14 -12.35
N ASN A 110 -10.69 -40.09 -12.88
CA ASN A 110 -10.67 -40.51 -14.30
C ASN A 110 -9.34 -41.11 -14.76
N LEU A 111 -8.41 -41.38 -13.84
CA LEU A 111 -7.20 -42.11 -14.12
C LEU A 111 -7.46 -43.62 -14.06
N ARG A 112 -6.78 -44.34 -14.96
CA ARG A 112 -6.68 -45.78 -14.98
C ARG A 112 -5.20 -46.15 -14.94
N LEU A 113 -4.86 -46.98 -13.96
CA LEU A 113 -3.61 -47.73 -13.95
C LEU A 113 -3.91 -49.10 -14.54
N ASP A 114 -3.19 -49.50 -15.58
CA ASP A 114 -3.29 -50.86 -16.09
C ASP A 114 -2.46 -51.86 -15.25
N SER A 115 -2.57 -53.15 -15.57
CA SER A 115 -1.83 -54.20 -14.87
C SER A 115 -0.30 -54.12 -15.02
N SER A 116 0.18 -53.26 -15.91
CA SER A 116 1.59 -53.00 -16.17
C SER A 116 2.08 -51.71 -15.50
N GLY A 117 1.20 -51.00 -14.78
CA GLY A 117 1.54 -49.74 -14.10
C GLY A 117 1.48 -48.52 -15.01
N ASN A 118 1.00 -48.63 -16.25
CA ASN A 118 0.90 -47.47 -17.13
C ASN A 118 -0.29 -46.60 -16.72
N LEU A 119 -0.01 -45.30 -16.56
CA LEU A 119 -1.04 -44.31 -16.26
C LEU A 119 -1.75 -43.86 -17.53
N SER A 120 -3.09 -43.92 -17.53
CA SER A 120 -3.94 -43.48 -18.64
C SER A 120 -5.21 -42.78 -18.13
N ILE A 121 -5.95 -42.13 -19.03
CA ILE A 121 -7.23 -41.49 -18.72
C ILE A 121 -8.42 -42.22 -19.38
N ASP A 122 -9.49 -42.44 -18.61
CA ASP A 122 -10.81 -42.82 -19.13
C ASP A 122 -11.42 -41.63 -19.89
N LYS A 123 -11.25 -41.57 -21.22
CA LYS A 123 -11.93 -40.58 -22.08
C LYS A 123 -13.44 -40.80 -21.99
N THR A 124 -14.17 -39.95 -21.27
CA THR A 124 -15.64 -39.94 -21.33
C THR A 124 -16.10 -38.86 -22.32
N ASN A 125 -17.12 -39.17 -23.10
CA ASN A 125 -17.68 -38.24 -24.08
C ASN A 125 -18.96 -37.66 -23.46
N ILE A 126 -18.88 -36.48 -22.86
CA ILE A 126 -20.08 -35.80 -22.33
C ILE A 126 -20.59 -34.88 -23.44
N ASN A 127 -21.67 -35.31 -24.12
CA ASN A 127 -22.38 -34.51 -25.13
C ASN A 127 -21.51 -33.97 -26.28
N GLY A 128 -20.53 -34.75 -26.76
CA GLY A 128 -19.69 -34.37 -27.90
C GLY A 128 -18.54 -33.42 -27.56
N VAL A 129 -18.31 -33.16 -26.27
CA VAL A 129 -17.11 -32.48 -25.77
C VAL A 129 -16.19 -33.54 -25.15
N SER A 130 -14.93 -33.60 -25.59
CA SER A 130 -13.90 -34.40 -24.92
C SER A 130 -13.76 -33.90 -23.48
N THR A 131 -14.08 -34.74 -22.49
CA THR A 131 -14.04 -34.34 -21.08
C THR A 131 -12.64 -33.90 -20.66
N PRO A 132 -12.52 -32.82 -19.85
CA PRO A 132 -11.24 -32.48 -19.29
C PRO A 132 -10.78 -33.53 -18.26
N ILE A 133 -9.46 -33.65 -18.09
CA ILE A 133 -8.85 -34.37 -16.96
C ILE A 133 -9.18 -33.58 -15.70
N PHE A 134 -9.84 -34.21 -14.73
CA PHE A 134 -10.16 -33.56 -13.48
C PHE A 134 -9.15 -33.97 -12.39
N PHE A 135 -8.37 -32.99 -11.97
CA PHE A 135 -7.69 -33.06 -10.69
C PHE A 135 -8.65 -32.54 -9.62
N PHE A 136 -8.68 -33.20 -8.48
CA PHE A 136 -9.75 -33.10 -7.51
C PHE A 136 -9.14 -32.81 -6.13
N LEU A 137 -9.16 -31.57 -5.66
CA LEU A 137 -8.62 -31.28 -4.34
C LEU A 137 -9.61 -31.60 -3.24
N ARG A 138 -9.14 -32.27 -2.20
CA ARG A 138 -9.83 -32.46 -0.94
C ARG A 138 -8.96 -31.94 0.20
N MET A 139 -9.42 -30.89 0.88
CA MET A 139 -8.65 -30.24 1.93
C MET A 139 -9.21 -30.55 3.29
N PHE A 140 -8.35 -30.85 4.27
CA PHE A 140 -8.77 -31.12 5.64
C PHE A 140 -7.68 -30.92 6.69
N VAL A 141 -8.06 -30.57 7.92
CA VAL A 141 -7.15 -30.55 9.07
C VAL A 141 -7.21 -31.92 9.72
N GLU A 142 -6.04 -32.52 9.94
CA GLU A 142 -5.91 -33.72 10.78
C GLU A 142 -5.37 -33.31 12.15
N LYS A 143 -6.16 -33.55 13.20
CA LYS A 143 -5.78 -33.25 14.58
C LYS A 143 -5.78 -34.53 15.41
N ASP A 144 -4.65 -34.84 16.03
CA ASP A 144 -4.60 -35.93 17.00
C ASP A 144 -5.28 -35.48 18.30
N GLY A 145 -6.44 -36.07 18.59
CA GLY A 145 -7.19 -35.86 19.82
C GLY A 145 -7.05 -37.04 20.78
N PRO A 146 -7.53 -36.91 22.03
CA PRO A 146 -7.53 -38.01 23.01
C PRO A 146 -8.31 -39.25 22.55
N ASP A 147 -9.26 -39.08 21.61
CA ASP A 147 -10.07 -40.16 21.03
C ASP A 147 -9.51 -40.69 19.69
N GLY A 148 -8.27 -40.33 19.34
CA GLY A 148 -7.64 -40.65 18.07
C GLY A 148 -7.66 -39.49 17.08
N LYS A 149 -7.30 -39.79 15.83
CA LYS A 149 -7.12 -38.80 14.76
C LYS A 149 -8.46 -38.26 14.27
N ILE A 150 -8.68 -36.95 14.42
CA ILE A 150 -9.89 -36.24 14.00
C ILE A 150 -9.62 -35.52 12.68
N ILE A 151 -10.43 -35.80 11.66
CA ILE A 151 -10.41 -35.10 10.37
C ILE A 151 -11.46 -33.98 10.40
N ARG A 152 -11.05 -32.74 10.14
CA ARG A 152 -11.94 -31.57 10.02
C ARG A 152 -11.85 -30.99 8.61
N ASN A 153 -12.95 -31.05 7.87
CA ASN A 153 -13.02 -30.56 6.48
C ASN A 153 -13.58 -29.12 6.38
N ARG A 154 -13.80 -28.44 7.50
CA ARG A 154 -14.47 -27.14 7.54
C ARG A 154 -13.45 -26.00 7.56
N PHE A 155 -13.16 -25.44 6.38
CA PHE A 155 -12.45 -24.18 6.25
C PHE A 155 -13.45 -23.05 6.01
N VAL A 156 -13.42 -22.04 6.87
CA VAL A 156 -14.17 -20.80 6.65
C VAL A 156 -13.15 -19.73 6.29
N PHE A 157 -12.96 -19.51 4.99
CA PHE A 157 -12.21 -18.37 4.48
C PHE A 157 -13.11 -17.14 4.60
N ASN A 158 -13.00 -16.41 5.70
CA ASN A 158 -13.75 -15.16 5.91
C ASN A 158 -12.87 -13.93 5.62
N THR A 159 -11.99 -14.06 4.63
CA THR A 159 -10.78 -13.27 4.49
C THR A 159 -10.81 -12.50 3.18
N GLY A 160 -10.30 -11.27 3.18
CA GLY A 160 -10.17 -10.45 1.96
C GLY A 160 -9.16 -11.02 0.95
N SER A 161 -8.42 -12.06 1.34
CA SER A 161 -7.37 -12.71 0.55
C SER A 161 -7.71 -14.20 0.33
N PRO A 162 -7.70 -14.70 -0.92
CA PRO A 162 -7.96 -16.11 -1.23
C PRO A 162 -6.72 -16.98 -0.99
N MET A 163 -6.92 -18.26 -0.69
CA MET A 163 -5.85 -19.25 -0.83
C MET A 163 -5.60 -19.53 -2.31
N VAL A 164 -4.32 -19.64 -2.70
CA VAL A 164 -3.90 -19.82 -4.10
C VAL A 164 -3.10 -21.10 -4.26
N ILE A 165 -3.43 -21.89 -5.28
CA ILE A 165 -2.67 -23.09 -5.69
C ILE A 165 -2.24 -22.89 -7.14
N LYS A 166 -0.96 -23.05 -7.46
CA LYS A 166 -0.41 -22.87 -8.81
C LYS A 166 0.33 -24.13 -9.23
N ILE A 167 -0.05 -24.76 -10.33
CA ILE A 167 0.69 -25.91 -10.90
C ILE A 167 1.38 -25.44 -12.16
N PRO A 168 2.72 -25.52 -12.27
CA PRO A 168 3.41 -25.15 -13.49
C PRO A 168 2.92 -25.93 -14.71
N LYS A 169 2.58 -25.19 -15.76
CA LYS A 169 2.17 -25.71 -17.07
C LYS A 169 3.28 -26.54 -17.68
N SER A 170 4.56 -26.21 -17.44
CA SER A 170 5.69 -27.05 -17.83
C SER A 170 5.63 -28.43 -17.17
N ALA A 171 5.26 -28.50 -15.89
CA ALA A 171 5.06 -29.77 -15.18
C ALA A 171 3.89 -30.58 -15.76
N ILE A 172 2.77 -29.94 -16.06
CA ILE A 172 1.61 -30.58 -16.73
C ILE A 172 1.98 -31.05 -18.14
N THR A 173 2.75 -30.24 -18.88
CA THR A 173 3.19 -30.57 -20.24
C THR A 173 4.15 -31.77 -20.22
N ASN A 174 5.11 -31.78 -19.30
CA ASN A 174 6.03 -32.90 -19.12
C ASN A 174 5.30 -34.20 -18.77
N LEU A 175 4.26 -34.14 -17.94
CA LEU A 175 3.40 -35.29 -17.65
C LEU A 175 2.77 -35.86 -18.93
N PHE A 176 2.25 -35.00 -19.80
CA PHE A 176 1.54 -35.44 -21.02
C PHE A 176 2.47 -35.89 -22.15
N GLU A 177 3.61 -35.25 -22.31
CA GLU A 177 4.57 -35.60 -23.36
C GLU A 177 5.32 -36.90 -23.05
N ASN A 178 5.57 -37.20 -21.77
CA ASN A 178 6.37 -38.37 -21.37
C ASN A 178 5.51 -39.57 -20.93
N THR A 179 4.18 -39.44 -20.88
CA THR A 179 3.29 -40.54 -20.50
C THR A 179 2.35 -40.93 -21.65
N GLU A 180 2.59 -42.11 -22.25
CA GLU A 180 1.86 -42.59 -23.44
C GLU A 180 0.33 -42.57 -23.27
N GLY A 181 -0.17 -42.91 -22.08
CA GLY A 181 -1.60 -42.94 -21.77
C GLY A 181 -2.31 -41.57 -21.78
N PHE A 182 -1.57 -40.46 -21.91
CA PHE A 182 -2.09 -39.10 -22.07
C PHE A 182 -1.91 -38.55 -23.50
N SER A 183 -1.50 -39.39 -24.46
CA SER A 183 -1.32 -38.96 -25.85
C SER A 183 -2.58 -38.27 -26.42
N GLY A 184 -2.36 -37.06 -26.95
CA GLY A 184 -3.41 -36.20 -27.52
C GLY A 184 -4.18 -35.35 -26.52
N VAL A 185 -3.87 -35.42 -25.23
CA VAL A 185 -4.38 -34.48 -24.21
C VAL A 185 -3.52 -33.21 -24.26
N ARG A 186 -4.17 -32.05 -24.33
CA ARG A 186 -3.48 -30.75 -24.28
C ARG A 186 -3.64 -30.13 -22.89
N PRO A 187 -2.72 -29.26 -22.44
CA PRO A 187 -2.84 -28.58 -21.14
C PRO A 187 -4.18 -27.86 -20.92
N GLN A 188 -4.83 -27.34 -21.97
CA GLN A 188 -6.18 -26.73 -21.86
C GLN A 188 -7.33 -27.72 -21.65
N ASP A 189 -7.07 -29.01 -21.80
CA ASP A 189 -8.04 -30.09 -21.59
C ASP A 189 -7.97 -30.57 -20.12
N VAL A 190 -7.39 -29.78 -19.21
CA VAL A 190 -7.24 -30.07 -17.78
C VAL A 190 -8.03 -29.07 -16.95
N ALA A 191 -8.76 -29.56 -15.95
CA ALA A 191 -9.40 -28.74 -14.94
C ALA A 191 -9.05 -29.28 -13.55
N LEU A 192 -8.88 -28.37 -12.59
CA LEU A 192 -8.73 -28.69 -11.18
C LEU A 192 -10.01 -28.20 -10.48
N THR A 193 -10.60 -29.03 -9.62
CA THR A 193 -11.88 -28.77 -8.92
C THR A 193 -11.82 -29.23 -7.47
N TYR A 194 -12.60 -28.61 -6.59
CA TYR A 194 -12.71 -29.01 -5.18
C TYR A 194 -13.80 -30.09 -4.98
N LEU A 195 -13.55 -31.07 -4.10
CA LEU A 195 -14.52 -32.09 -3.66
C LEU A 195 -14.95 -31.85 -2.21
N THR A 196 -16.25 -31.98 -1.96
CA THR A 196 -16.78 -32.04 -0.60
C THR A 196 -16.77 -33.48 -0.06
N ASP A 197 -16.96 -33.61 1.25
CA ASP A 197 -16.90 -34.87 2.01
C ASP A 197 -17.85 -35.97 1.52
N LYS A 198 -18.91 -35.59 0.80
CA LYS A 198 -19.90 -36.53 0.26
C LYS A 198 -19.57 -37.03 -1.14
N GLY A 199 -18.45 -36.58 -1.71
CA GLY A 199 -18.10 -36.87 -3.11
C GLY A 199 -18.94 -36.09 -4.12
N ASP A 200 -19.75 -35.13 -3.65
CA ASP A 200 -20.63 -34.31 -4.49
C ASP A 200 -19.88 -33.06 -4.99
N LEU A 201 -19.96 -32.80 -6.29
CA LEU A 201 -19.49 -31.58 -6.94
C LEU A 201 -20.46 -30.44 -6.63
N ASP A 202 -20.31 -29.82 -5.46
CA ASP A 202 -21.19 -28.73 -5.03
C ASP A 202 -20.96 -27.44 -5.84
N ARG A 203 -22.06 -26.80 -6.23
CA ARG A 203 -22.34 -25.81 -7.30
C ARG A 203 -21.46 -24.55 -7.46
N GLU A 204 -20.39 -24.39 -6.71
CA GLU A 204 -19.33 -23.37 -6.89
C GLU A 204 -17.97 -24.08 -7.04
N GLY A 205 -17.93 -25.19 -7.78
CA GLY A 205 -16.70 -25.92 -8.07
C GLY A 205 -15.66 -24.95 -8.62
N ILE A 206 -14.66 -24.64 -7.78
CA ILE A 206 -13.58 -23.73 -8.13
C ILE A 206 -12.85 -24.35 -9.32
N GLN A 207 -13.12 -23.84 -10.51
CA GLN A 207 -12.39 -24.25 -11.70
C GLN A 207 -11.12 -23.43 -11.79
N SER A 208 -10.00 -24.14 -11.87
CA SER A 208 -8.71 -23.57 -12.21
C SER A 208 -8.78 -22.70 -13.46
N PHE A 209 -8.09 -21.57 -13.44
CA PHE A 209 -7.83 -20.75 -14.62
C PHE A 209 -6.34 -20.81 -14.96
N ILE A 210 -6.01 -20.70 -16.25
CA ILE A 210 -4.63 -20.52 -16.68
C ILE A 210 -4.31 -19.04 -16.53
N ASP A 211 -3.35 -18.69 -15.70
CA ASP A 211 -2.85 -17.32 -15.60
C ASP A 211 -2.03 -16.98 -16.86
N GLY A 212 -2.17 -15.76 -17.38
CA GLY A 212 -1.24 -15.27 -18.41
C GLY A 212 0.10 -14.90 -17.75
N PRO A 213 1.01 -14.22 -18.47
CA PRO A 213 2.19 -14.81 -19.14
C PRO A 213 3.06 -15.82 -18.33
N GLY A 214 2.68 -16.21 -17.12
CA GLY A 214 3.31 -17.26 -16.33
C GLY A 214 2.71 -18.63 -16.66
N ASP A 215 3.56 -19.57 -17.00
CA ASP A 215 3.24 -20.96 -17.28
C ASP A 215 2.66 -21.70 -16.05
N ASN A 216 1.48 -21.34 -15.53
CA ASN A 216 0.85 -21.97 -14.35
C ASN A 216 -0.69 -22.15 -14.50
N LEU A 217 -1.21 -23.30 -14.05
CA LEU A 217 -2.62 -23.57 -13.78
C LEU A 217 -2.94 -23.13 -12.35
N VAL A 218 -3.86 -22.18 -12.16
CA VAL A 218 -4.08 -21.51 -10.87
C VAL A 218 -5.48 -21.74 -10.32
N ILE A 219 -5.60 -21.97 -9.02
CA ILE A 219 -6.85 -22.06 -8.25
C ILE A 219 -6.90 -21.01 -7.17
N ARG A 220 -8.11 -20.48 -6.92
CA ARG A 220 -8.41 -19.57 -5.80
C ARG A 220 -9.62 -20.02 -5.01
N LEU A 221 -9.46 -20.25 -3.71
CA LEU A 221 -10.59 -20.53 -2.81
C LEU A 221 -10.90 -19.29 -1.98
N SER A 222 -12.12 -18.74 -2.08
CA SER A 222 -12.54 -17.49 -1.41
C SER A 222 -13.81 -17.58 -0.55
N HIS A 223 -14.80 -18.44 -0.85
CA HIS A 223 -16.03 -18.58 -0.04
C HIS A 223 -16.54 -20.03 -0.06
N LEU A 224 -16.41 -20.77 1.05
CA LEU A 224 -16.87 -22.17 1.14
C LEU A 224 -18.30 -22.34 1.72
N SER A 225 -18.98 -21.28 2.15
CA SER A 225 -20.12 -21.37 3.07
C SER A 225 -21.53 -21.43 2.46
N ASP A 226 -21.73 -21.26 1.15
CA ASP A 226 -23.09 -21.04 0.59
C ASP A 226 -23.71 -22.21 -0.22
N VAL A 227 -23.17 -23.43 -0.14
CA VAL A 227 -23.55 -24.50 -1.10
C VAL A 227 -24.14 -25.73 -0.43
N VAL A 228 -25.47 -25.87 -0.44
CA VAL A 228 -26.20 -27.11 -0.08
C VAL A 228 -27.32 -27.41 -1.09
N GLY A 229 -27.25 -28.56 -1.77
CA GLY A 229 -28.44 -29.37 -2.15
C GLY A 229 -29.02 -29.26 -3.58
N LEU A 230 -28.24 -29.45 -4.65
CA LEU A 230 -28.71 -29.25 -6.05
C LEU A 230 -28.28 -30.39 -7.00
N LYS A 231 -29.07 -30.73 -8.04
CA LYS A 231 -28.93 -31.96 -8.88
C LYS A 231 -28.25 -31.72 -10.25
N THR A 232 -27.71 -32.79 -10.85
CA THR A 232 -26.94 -32.84 -12.11
C THR A 232 -27.72 -32.36 -13.36
N SER A 233 -29.05 -32.45 -13.36
CA SER A 233 -29.91 -31.95 -14.44
C SER A 233 -30.01 -30.42 -14.49
N ASP A 234 -29.56 -29.74 -13.42
CA ASP A 234 -29.73 -28.31 -13.25
C ASP A 234 -28.45 -27.52 -13.60
N ILE A 235 -27.56 -28.09 -14.43
CA ILE A 235 -26.30 -27.46 -14.88
C ILE A 235 -26.57 -26.67 -16.18
N PRO A 236 -26.88 -25.36 -16.13
CA PRO A 236 -26.90 -24.54 -17.34
C PRO A 236 -25.48 -24.42 -17.89
N LEU A 237 -25.31 -24.54 -19.21
CA LEU A 237 -24.07 -24.15 -19.90
C LEU A 237 -23.59 -22.79 -19.37
N PRO A 238 -22.29 -22.61 -19.06
CA PRO A 238 -21.81 -21.36 -18.47
C PRO A 238 -22.07 -20.20 -19.42
N ARG A 239 -23.11 -19.39 -19.16
CA ARG A 239 -23.44 -18.20 -19.95
C ARG A 239 -22.20 -17.30 -20.05
N LEU A 240 -21.91 -16.80 -21.25
CA LEU A 240 -20.79 -15.89 -21.49
C LEU A 240 -20.94 -14.62 -20.65
N ALA A 241 -19.82 -14.08 -20.20
CA ALA A 241 -19.78 -12.74 -19.64
C ALA A 241 -20.14 -11.71 -20.73
N THR A 242 -20.86 -10.67 -20.35
CA THR A 242 -21.36 -9.62 -21.24
C THR A 242 -21.21 -8.27 -20.57
N ILE A 243 -20.95 -7.24 -21.38
CA ILE A 243 -20.93 -5.85 -20.92
C ILE A 243 -22.39 -5.41 -20.70
N THR A 244 -22.73 -5.10 -19.45
CA THR A 244 -24.07 -4.67 -19.05
C THR A 244 -24.23 -3.15 -19.04
N ARG A 245 -23.13 -2.41 -18.97
CA ARG A 245 -23.12 -0.94 -18.97
C ARG A 245 -21.79 -0.36 -19.46
N GLY A 246 -21.84 0.77 -20.14
CA GLY A 246 -20.67 1.41 -20.77
C GLY A 246 -20.36 0.78 -22.14
N PRO A 247 -19.17 1.06 -22.72
CA PRO A 247 -18.08 1.86 -22.15
C PRO A 247 -18.40 3.36 -21.99
N GLN A 248 -17.93 3.97 -20.91
CA GLN A 248 -17.90 5.41 -20.72
C GLN A 248 -16.44 5.88 -20.76
N VAL A 249 -16.18 6.95 -21.52
CA VAL A 249 -14.83 7.50 -21.68
C VAL A 249 -14.73 8.87 -21.03
N VAL A 250 -13.85 9.00 -20.04
CA VAL A 250 -13.44 10.28 -19.47
C VAL A 250 -12.07 10.63 -20.05
N ARG A 251 -12.00 11.67 -20.88
CA ARG A 251 -10.81 12.02 -21.66
C ARG A 251 -10.13 13.29 -21.16
N ASP A 252 -8.81 13.27 -21.18
CA ASP A 252 -7.92 14.41 -20.94
C ASP A 252 -7.04 14.68 -22.18
N THR A 253 -5.98 15.47 -22.01
CA THR A 253 -4.97 15.83 -23.00
C THR A 253 -4.01 14.69 -23.29
N THR A 254 -3.59 13.96 -22.25
CA THR A 254 -2.57 12.91 -22.35
C THR A 254 -3.00 11.57 -21.77
N PHE A 255 -4.23 11.46 -21.29
CA PHE A 255 -4.79 10.20 -20.84
C PHE A 255 -6.30 10.11 -21.07
N ALA A 256 -6.85 8.91 -20.95
CA ALA A 256 -8.29 8.67 -20.91
C ALA A 256 -8.60 7.49 -19.97
N ASP A 257 -9.67 7.62 -19.20
CA ASP A 257 -10.24 6.54 -18.38
C ASP A 257 -11.43 5.91 -19.12
N ILE A 258 -11.38 4.60 -19.33
CA ILE A 258 -12.46 3.81 -19.93
C ILE A 258 -13.09 2.95 -18.86
N ARG A 259 -14.41 3.10 -18.67
CA ARG A 259 -15.15 2.46 -17.58
C ARG A 259 -16.32 1.64 -18.11
N TRP A 260 -16.51 0.44 -17.58
CA TRP A 260 -17.63 -0.43 -17.93
C TRP A 260 -18.02 -1.36 -16.79
N LYS A 261 -19.16 -2.04 -16.95
CA LYS A 261 -19.65 -3.07 -16.03
C LYS A 261 -19.97 -4.36 -16.79
N THR A 262 -19.64 -5.50 -16.20
CA THR A 262 -19.97 -6.84 -16.71
C THR A 262 -20.99 -7.53 -15.80
N ASN A 263 -21.66 -8.57 -16.32
CA ASN A 263 -22.57 -9.41 -15.51
C ASN A 263 -21.86 -10.52 -14.73
N LYS A 264 -20.55 -10.71 -14.96
CA LYS A 264 -19.69 -11.73 -14.37
C LYS A 264 -18.28 -11.15 -14.22
N GLN A 265 -17.49 -11.66 -13.28
CA GLN A 265 -16.11 -11.20 -13.12
C GLN A 265 -15.31 -11.45 -14.39
N THR A 266 -14.67 -10.40 -14.89
CA THR A 266 -13.68 -10.45 -15.97
C THR A 266 -12.46 -9.66 -15.55
N ASP A 267 -11.33 -9.86 -16.21
CA ASP A 267 -10.23 -8.91 -16.08
C ASP A 267 -10.59 -7.53 -16.70
N SER A 268 -9.72 -6.55 -16.51
CA SER A 268 -9.88 -5.20 -17.06
C SER A 268 -8.88 -4.94 -18.17
N VAL A 269 -9.27 -5.17 -19.43
CA VAL A 269 -8.38 -5.03 -20.60
C VAL A 269 -9.02 -4.17 -21.67
N VAL A 270 -8.26 -3.19 -22.14
CA VAL A 270 -8.61 -2.36 -23.30
C VAL A 270 -7.49 -2.46 -24.32
N LYS A 271 -7.83 -2.73 -25.58
CA LYS A 271 -6.92 -2.52 -26.71
C LYS A 271 -7.19 -1.14 -27.31
N TYR A 272 -6.14 -0.39 -27.65
CA TYR A 272 -6.29 0.91 -28.28
C TYR A 272 -5.27 1.15 -29.40
N GLY A 273 -5.51 2.19 -30.19
CA GLY A 273 -4.62 2.61 -31.28
C GLY A 273 -5.13 3.88 -31.98
N THR A 274 -4.34 4.45 -32.89
CA THR A 274 -4.72 5.65 -33.68
C THR A 274 -5.51 5.30 -34.94
N THR A 275 -5.64 4.02 -35.27
CA THR A 275 -6.44 3.53 -36.41
C THR A 275 -7.49 2.53 -35.92
N LYS A 276 -8.64 2.48 -36.61
CA LYS A 276 -9.76 1.62 -36.22
C LYS A 276 -9.45 0.11 -36.36
N THR A 277 -8.52 -0.24 -37.26
CA THR A 277 -8.20 -1.63 -37.64
C THR A 277 -6.93 -2.17 -36.98
N ALA A 278 -6.11 -1.32 -36.35
CA ALA A 278 -4.91 -1.74 -35.64
C ALA A 278 -4.97 -1.25 -34.18
N LEU A 279 -5.52 -2.09 -33.32
CA LEU A 279 -5.60 -1.91 -31.86
C LEU A 279 -4.57 -2.81 -31.19
N ASN A 280 -3.29 -2.47 -31.36
CA ASN A 280 -2.18 -3.36 -31.05
C ASN A 280 -1.67 -3.20 -29.61
N ASP A 281 -2.08 -2.14 -28.91
CA ASP A 281 -1.57 -1.82 -27.58
C ASP A 281 -2.61 -2.21 -26.52
N PRO A 282 -2.45 -3.36 -25.83
CA PRO A 282 -3.28 -3.69 -24.69
C PRO A 282 -2.85 -2.89 -23.46
N VAL A 283 -3.81 -2.29 -22.77
CA VAL A 283 -3.63 -1.68 -21.45
C VAL A 283 -4.53 -2.43 -20.48
N ARG A 284 -3.97 -2.76 -19.32
CA ARG A 284 -4.65 -3.50 -18.26
C ARG A 284 -4.53 -2.74 -16.95
N THR A 285 -5.44 -3.02 -16.02
CA THR A 285 -5.33 -2.57 -14.63
C THR A 285 -4.86 -3.76 -13.79
N ASP A 286 -3.67 -3.68 -13.20
CA ASP A 286 -3.06 -4.79 -12.45
C ASP A 286 -3.88 -5.20 -11.21
N ALA A 287 -4.57 -4.24 -10.58
CA ALA A 287 -5.48 -4.48 -9.46
C ALA A 287 -6.67 -5.39 -9.84
N ASP A 288 -7.03 -5.43 -11.13
CA ASP A 288 -8.19 -6.18 -11.64
C ASP A 288 -7.75 -7.45 -12.41
N SER A 289 -6.45 -7.77 -12.42
CA SER A 289 -5.92 -9.02 -13.01
C SER A 289 -6.57 -10.27 -12.41
N LEU A 290 -7.19 -10.11 -11.23
CA LEU A 290 -7.87 -11.16 -10.49
C LEU A 290 -9.37 -11.30 -10.83
N GLY A 291 -9.95 -10.38 -11.63
CA GLY A 291 -11.36 -10.37 -12.03
C GLY A 291 -12.25 -9.43 -11.20
N THR A 292 -13.04 -8.58 -11.85
CA THR A 292 -13.99 -7.64 -11.22
C THR A 292 -15.27 -7.50 -12.05
N PHE A 293 -16.33 -6.97 -11.44
CA PHE A 293 -17.57 -6.60 -12.16
C PHE A 293 -17.55 -5.14 -12.65
N LEU A 294 -16.74 -4.29 -12.02
CA LEU A 294 -16.66 -2.86 -12.27
C LEU A 294 -15.23 -2.54 -12.70
N HIS A 295 -15.09 -2.04 -13.92
CA HIS A 295 -13.80 -1.87 -14.55
C HIS A 295 -13.50 -0.40 -14.77
N SER A 296 -12.23 -0.03 -14.58
CA SER A 296 -11.69 1.28 -14.95
C SER A 296 -10.24 1.11 -15.41
N VAL A 297 -10.01 1.30 -16.71
CA VAL A 297 -8.67 1.27 -17.31
C VAL A 297 -8.27 2.67 -17.73
N ARG A 298 -7.10 3.11 -17.24
CA ARG A 298 -6.48 4.38 -17.65
C ARG A 298 -5.46 4.15 -18.75
N ILE A 299 -5.64 4.78 -19.89
CA ILE A 299 -4.66 4.85 -20.98
C ILE A 299 -3.87 6.15 -20.82
N THR A 300 -2.55 6.09 -20.65
CA THR A 300 -1.66 7.26 -20.48
C THR A 300 -0.80 7.51 -21.73
N GLY A 301 -0.02 8.59 -21.75
CA GLY A 301 0.93 8.87 -22.85
C GLY A 301 0.28 9.29 -24.17
N LEU A 302 -1.00 9.65 -24.17
CA LEU A 302 -1.73 10.02 -25.37
C LEU A 302 -1.27 11.39 -25.91
N THR A 303 -1.32 11.54 -27.24
CA THR A 303 -1.06 12.83 -27.90
C THR A 303 -2.32 13.70 -27.83
N LYS A 304 -2.14 15.01 -27.60
CA LYS A 304 -3.23 16.00 -27.51
C LYS A 304 -3.96 16.16 -28.84
N SER A 305 -5.26 16.50 -28.79
CA SER A 305 -6.10 16.71 -29.99
C SER A 305 -6.14 15.53 -30.98
N THR A 306 -5.79 14.32 -30.53
CA THR A 306 -5.65 13.13 -31.38
C THR A 306 -6.81 12.17 -31.17
N ARG A 307 -7.33 11.61 -32.26
CA ARG A 307 -8.36 10.57 -32.22
C ARG A 307 -7.69 9.22 -31.95
N TYR A 308 -8.21 8.52 -30.95
CA TYR A 308 -7.86 7.15 -30.64
C TYR A 308 -9.10 6.26 -30.77
N TYR A 309 -8.88 5.03 -31.19
CA TYR A 309 -9.86 3.97 -31.24
C TYR A 309 -9.55 2.99 -30.11
N TYR A 310 -10.58 2.38 -29.54
CA TYR A 310 -10.44 1.41 -28.48
C TYR A 310 -11.48 0.31 -28.57
N GLN A 311 -11.18 -0.80 -27.92
CA GLN A 311 -12.08 -1.92 -27.74
C GLN A 311 -11.87 -2.50 -26.34
N ILE A 312 -12.95 -2.72 -25.60
CA ILE A 312 -12.87 -3.59 -24.42
C ILE A 312 -12.52 -5.00 -24.93
N TYR A 313 -11.49 -5.61 -24.34
CA TYR A 313 -10.98 -6.92 -24.74
C TYR A 313 -10.72 -7.78 -23.49
N SER A 314 -11.68 -7.77 -22.57
CA SER A 314 -11.57 -8.53 -21.33
C SER A 314 -11.77 -10.03 -21.57
N GLN A 315 -11.36 -10.84 -20.61
CA GLN A 315 -11.59 -12.27 -20.53
C GLN A 315 -12.26 -12.61 -19.20
N ASP A 316 -13.23 -13.51 -19.25
CA ASP A 316 -13.74 -14.12 -18.03
C ASP A 316 -12.74 -15.14 -17.45
N GLN A 317 -13.05 -15.65 -16.26
CA GLN A 317 -12.22 -16.65 -15.58
C GLN A 317 -11.97 -17.95 -16.38
N PHE A 318 -12.68 -18.16 -17.49
CA PHE A 318 -12.51 -19.32 -18.39
C PHE A 318 -11.70 -18.97 -19.65
N GLY A 319 -11.07 -17.79 -19.69
CA GLY A 319 -10.32 -17.30 -20.85
C GLY A 319 -11.19 -16.87 -22.03
N ARG A 320 -12.51 -16.82 -21.86
CA ARG A 320 -13.45 -16.47 -22.94
C ARG A 320 -13.53 -14.96 -23.06
N THR A 321 -13.31 -14.47 -24.27
CA THR A 321 -13.25 -13.02 -24.53
C THR A 321 -14.63 -12.38 -24.44
N VAL A 322 -14.70 -11.30 -23.66
CA VAL A 322 -15.77 -10.31 -23.66
C VAL A 322 -15.26 -9.09 -24.38
N SER A 323 -15.87 -8.78 -25.53
CA SER A 323 -15.48 -7.63 -26.33
C SER A 323 -16.63 -6.66 -26.56
N SER A 324 -16.28 -5.37 -26.61
CA SER A 324 -17.17 -4.35 -27.15
C SER A 324 -17.01 -4.24 -28.67
N ALA A 325 -17.91 -3.49 -29.32
CA ALA A 325 -17.58 -2.91 -30.61
C ALA A 325 -16.36 -1.97 -30.48
N VAL A 326 -15.65 -1.76 -31.59
CA VAL A 326 -14.59 -0.73 -31.65
C VAL A 326 -15.26 0.63 -31.68
N ASP A 327 -14.89 1.48 -30.71
CA ASP A 327 -15.35 2.86 -30.60
C ASP A 327 -14.14 3.82 -30.58
N SER A 328 -14.39 5.13 -30.53
CA SER A 328 -13.33 6.14 -30.56
C SER A 328 -13.57 7.30 -29.61
N PHE A 329 -12.49 7.90 -29.14
CA PHE A 329 -12.50 9.19 -28.47
C PHE A 329 -11.43 10.09 -29.08
N LYS A 330 -11.53 11.40 -28.85
CA LYS A 330 -10.49 12.37 -29.21
C LYS A 330 -9.94 12.98 -27.94
N THR A 331 -8.64 12.92 -27.69
CA THR A 331 -8.04 13.64 -26.55
C THR A 331 -8.33 15.13 -26.67
N LYS A 332 -8.41 15.79 -25.53
CA LYS A 332 -8.63 17.23 -25.48
C LYS A 332 -7.40 17.96 -26.04
N GLY A 333 -7.64 19.05 -26.75
CA GLY A 333 -6.61 20.01 -27.13
C GLY A 333 -6.19 20.90 -25.97
N LYS A 334 -5.06 21.58 -26.14
CA LYS A 334 -4.69 22.70 -25.28
C LYS A 334 -5.75 23.79 -25.46
N GLY A 335 -6.56 24.04 -24.44
CA GLY A 335 -7.66 24.99 -24.51
C GLY A 335 -9.07 24.40 -24.52
N ASP A 336 -9.24 23.08 -24.72
CA ASP A 336 -10.54 22.39 -24.67
C ASP A 336 -11.08 22.17 -23.24
N PHE A 337 -10.50 22.86 -22.26
CA PHE A 337 -10.91 22.80 -20.87
C PHE A 337 -11.57 24.13 -20.49
N ASN A 338 -12.46 24.09 -19.51
CA ASN A 338 -12.72 25.28 -18.74
C ASN A 338 -11.46 25.59 -17.91
N PRO A 339 -11.13 26.87 -17.65
CA PRO A 339 -10.14 27.21 -16.64
C PRO A 339 -10.35 26.39 -15.37
N PRO A 340 -9.28 26.05 -14.62
CA PRO A 340 -9.46 25.42 -13.31
C PRO A 340 -10.34 26.32 -12.43
N VAL A 341 -10.86 25.77 -11.34
CA VAL A 341 -11.62 26.53 -10.33
C VAL A 341 -10.92 26.39 -8.99
N PHE A 342 -10.99 27.43 -8.16
CA PHE A 342 -10.54 27.34 -6.77
C PHE A 342 -11.62 26.68 -5.92
N ASP A 343 -11.40 25.43 -5.51
CA ASP A 343 -12.22 24.77 -4.48
C ASP A 343 -12.07 25.52 -3.15
N THR A 344 -10.85 25.96 -2.85
CA THR A 344 -10.54 26.90 -1.75
C THR A 344 -9.87 28.13 -2.36
N ARG A 345 -10.49 29.31 -2.20
CA ARG A 345 -9.94 30.57 -2.72
C ARG A 345 -8.55 30.87 -2.14
N PRO A 346 -7.64 31.50 -2.91
CA PRO A 346 -6.37 32.05 -2.40
C PRO A 346 -6.56 32.90 -1.15
N LEU A 347 -5.77 32.58 -0.12
CA LEU A 347 -5.68 33.32 1.14
C LEU A 347 -4.21 33.45 1.57
N ILE A 348 -3.86 34.59 2.16
CA ILE A 348 -2.59 34.75 2.89
C ILE A 348 -2.81 34.29 4.33
N THR A 349 -2.15 33.20 4.72
CA THR A 349 -2.38 32.52 6.01
C THR A 349 -1.39 32.91 7.10
N ARG A 350 -0.21 33.41 6.70
CA ARG A 350 0.84 33.88 7.62
C ARG A 350 1.63 35.01 6.97
N VAL A 351 2.02 36.01 7.76
CA VAL A 351 2.84 37.14 7.32
C VAL A 351 3.92 37.41 8.36
N ASP A 352 5.17 37.33 7.94
CA ASP A 352 6.38 37.69 8.68
C ASP A 352 7.01 38.95 8.04
N PRO A 353 8.00 39.61 8.66
CA PRO A 353 8.57 40.85 8.12
C PRO A 353 9.17 40.72 6.71
N THR A 354 9.69 39.52 6.37
CA THR A 354 10.40 39.25 5.10
C THR A 354 9.78 38.15 4.25
N GLU A 355 8.73 37.47 4.74
CA GLU A 355 8.04 36.41 4.01
C GLU A 355 6.54 36.34 4.34
N ALA A 356 5.76 35.72 3.46
CA ALA A 356 4.34 35.43 3.69
C ALA A 356 3.97 34.06 3.13
N LYS A 357 2.94 33.40 3.68
CA LYS A 357 2.42 32.13 3.16
C LYS A 357 1.06 32.30 2.52
N ALA A 358 0.92 31.75 1.32
CA ALA A 358 -0.33 31.66 0.56
C ALA A 358 -0.83 30.22 0.53
N PHE A 359 -2.13 30.02 0.76
CA PHE A 359 -2.78 28.71 0.71
C PHE A 359 -4.03 28.74 -0.18
N PHE A 360 -4.22 27.68 -0.98
CA PHE A 360 -5.44 27.43 -1.76
C PHE A 360 -5.50 26.01 -2.32
N VAL A 361 -6.68 25.63 -2.81
CA VAL A 361 -6.96 24.32 -3.42
C VAL A 361 -7.67 24.55 -4.75
N THR A 362 -7.25 23.81 -5.77
CA THR A 362 -7.88 23.79 -7.10
C THR A 362 -8.75 22.54 -7.27
N ASP A 363 -9.69 22.57 -8.21
CA ASP A 363 -10.57 21.42 -8.50
C ASP A 363 -9.83 20.22 -9.13
N ARG A 364 -8.62 20.46 -9.66
CA ARG A 364 -7.75 19.47 -10.32
C ARG A 364 -6.29 19.88 -10.23
N GLN A 365 -5.36 18.96 -10.49
CA GLN A 365 -3.93 19.28 -10.48
C GLN A 365 -3.59 20.43 -11.46
N ALA A 366 -2.96 21.49 -10.96
CA ALA A 366 -2.60 22.69 -11.70
C ALA A 366 -1.17 23.14 -11.37
N THR A 367 -0.53 23.82 -12.32
CA THR A 367 0.72 24.57 -12.08
C THR A 367 0.38 26.02 -11.72
N ILE A 368 1.20 26.65 -10.89
CA ILE A 368 0.91 27.99 -10.34
C ILE A 368 1.97 29.01 -10.76
N GLU A 369 1.53 30.19 -11.19
CA GLU A 369 2.34 31.42 -11.20
C GLU A 369 1.71 32.40 -10.21
N ILE A 370 2.48 32.90 -9.23
CA ILE A 370 2.05 33.99 -8.35
C ILE A 370 2.84 35.24 -8.73
N LYS A 371 2.14 36.35 -8.98
CA LYS A 371 2.76 37.67 -9.16
C LYS A 371 2.49 38.52 -7.94
N TYR A 372 3.51 39.15 -7.39
CA TYR A 372 3.38 39.99 -6.21
C TYR A 372 4.29 41.22 -6.25
N GLY A 373 4.01 42.20 -5.39
CA GLY A 373 4.79 43.44 -5.31
C GLY A 373 4.12 44.50 -4.44
N SER A 374 4.91 45.48 -4.00
CA SER A 374 4.44 46.61 -3.19
C SER A 374 3.85 47.76 -4.03
N THR A 375 4.12 47.77 -5.34
CA THR A 375 3.61 48.73 -6.31
C THR A 375 3.08 48.00 -7.56
N LYS A 376 2.35 48.73 -8.41
CA LYS A 376 2.00 48.23 -9.76
C LYS A 376 3.03 48.77 -10.77
N PRO A 377 3.46 47.96 -11.75
CA PRO A 377 3.11 46.56 -11.99
C PRO A 377 3.75 45.59 -10.97
N LEU A 378 3.12 44.42 -10.76
CA LEU A 378 3.66 43.37 -9.88
C LEU A 378 4.86 42.70 -10.58
N LEU A 379 6.06 42.93 -10.06
CA LEU A 379 7.31 42.49 -10.70
C LEU A 379 7.82 41.16 -10.15
N GLU A 380 7.58 40.85 -8.88
CA GLU A 380 8.04 39.62 -8.26
C GLU A 380 7.18 38.42 -8.70
N ARG A 381 7.82 37.26 -8.84
CA ARG A 381 7.16 36.04 -9.31
C ARG A 381 7.59 34.81 -8.55
N PHE A 382 6.63 33.93 -8.30
CA PHE A 382 6.86 32.56 -7.87
C PHE A 382 6.21 31.60 -8.87
N ASN A 383 6.88 30.48 -9.18
CA ASN A 383 6.36 29.46 -10.07
C ASN A 383 6.42 28.07 -9.42
N GLU A 384 5.28 27.39 -9.35
CA GLU A 384 5.20 25.96 -9.03
C GLU A 384 4.89 25.18 -10.33
N ASN A 385 5.93 24.58 -10.89
CA ASN A 385 5.85 23.89 -12.19
C ASN A 385 5.36 22.43 -12.08
N THR A 386 5.38 21.84 -10.89
CA THR A 386 4.85 20.49 -10.65
C THR A 386 3.35 20.57 -10.36
N PRO A 387 2.47 19.96 -11.18
CA PRO A 387 1.04 20.06 -10.97
C PRO A 387 0.59 19.43 -9.65
N LYS A 388 -0.13 20.20 -8.83
CA LYS A 388 -0.72 19.76 -7.56
C LYS A 388 -2.14 20.28 -7.43
N ARG A 389 -2.92 19.68 -6.52
CA ARG A 389 -4.28 20.15 -6.21
C ARG A 389 -4.31 21.13 -5.04
N GLU A 390 -3.48 20.89 -4.03
CA GLU A 390 -3.32 21.74 -2.85
C GLU A 390 -1.98 22.47 -2.93
N HIS A 391 -1.99 23.77 -2.58
CA HIS A 391 -0.83 24.66 -2.71
C HIS A 391 -0.61 25.42 -1.40
N ASN A 392 0.61 25.31 -0.87
CA ASN A 392 1.08 26.01 0.32
C ASN A 392 2.43 26.66 -0.01
N ILE A 393 2.40 27.94 -0.37
CA ILE A 393 3.50 28.64 -1.05
C ILE A 393 4.04 29.74 -0.14
N THR A 394 5.36 29.78 0.06
CA THR A 394 6.05 30.90 0.73
C THR A 394 6.49 31.94 -0.31
N LEU A 395 6.11 33.20 -0.08
CA LEU A 395 6.53 34.39 -0.82
C LEU A 395 7.64 35.07 -0.01
N GLY A 396 8.86 35.09 -0.51
CA GLY A 396 10.01 35.70 0.18
C GLY A 396 10.41 37.07 -0.36
N ASN A 397 11.52 37.59 0.17
CA ASN A 397 12.12 38.89 -0.19
C ASN A 397 11.20 40.09 0.03
N LEU A 398 10.36 40.03 1.06
CA LEU A 398 9.50 41.15 1.42
C LEU A 398 10.29 42.19 2.23
N THR A 399 10.02 43.45 1.99
CA THR A 399 10.37 44.55 2.90
C THR A 399 9.36 44.64 4.04
N ALA A 400 9.82 44.84 5.27
CA ALA A 400 8.99 45.05 6.45
C ALA A 400 8.11 46.31 6.33
N SER A 401 7.04 46.39 7.13
CA SER A 401 6.10 47.53 7.16
C SER A 401 5.57 47.96 5.79
N THR A 402 5.44 47.02 4.85
CA THR A 402 5.14 47.32 3.44
C THR A 402 3.88 46.59 3.01
N LYS A 403 2.97 47.32 2.36
CA LYS A 403 1.76 46.74 1.75
C LYS A 403 2.12 46.03 0.46
N TYR A 404 1.64 44.79 0.29
CA TYR A 404 1.81 43.97 -0.91
C TYR A 404 0.47 43.65 -1.55
N TYR A 405 0.51 43.50 -2.88
CA TYR A 405 -0.56 42.98 -3.71
C TYR A 405 -0.13 41.65 -4.30
N VAL A 406 -1.03 40.67 -4.34
CA VAL A 406 -0.75 39.32 -4.84
C VAL A 406 -1.85 38.89 -5.80
N VAL A 407 -1.47 38.31 -6.94
CA VAL A 407 -2.40 37.68 -7.89
C VAL A 407 -1.89 36.28 -8.21
N VAL A 408 -2.78 35.30 -8.09
CA VAL A 408 -2.50 33.89 -8.36
C VAL A 408 -3.06 33.51 -9.73
N PHE A 409 -2.23 32.86 -10.54
CA PHE A 409 -2.59 32.28 -11.81
C PHE A 409 -2.45 30.76 -11.72
N ALA A 410 -3.56 30.03 -11.79
CA ALA A 410 -3.57 28.57 -11.79
C ALA A 410 -3.81 28.07 -13.21
N THR A 411 -2.90 27.23 -13.72
CA THR A 411 -2.97 26.71 -15.09
C THR A 411 -3.13 25.21 -15.10
N ALA A 412 -4.20 24.73 -15.74
CA ALA A 412 -4.47 23.31 -15.94
C ALA A 412 -5.04 23.09 -17.35
N GLY A 413 -4.61 22.03 -18.04
CA GLY A 413 -5.06 21.76 -19.41
C GLY A 413 -4.71 22.86 -20.43
N GLY A 414 -3.76 23.74 -20.10
CA GLY A 414 -3.39 24.91 -20.90
C GLY A 414 -4.34 26.11 -20.79
N GLN A 415 -5.29 26.08 -19.87
CA GLN A 415 -6.17 27.20 -19.53
C GLN A 415 -5.78 27.76 -18.18
N THR A 416 -5.86 29.08 -18.03
CA THR A 416 -5.41 29.79 -16.83
C THR A 416 -6.60 30.45 -16.14
N LEU A 417 -6.80 30.11 -14.87
CA LEU A 417 -7.65 30.84 -13.94
C LEU A 417 -6.80 31.92 -13.26
N GLN A 418 -7.34 33.13 -13.14
CA GLN A 418 -6.75 34.18 -12.33
C GLN A 418 -7.61 34.41 -11.08
N SER A 419 -6.96 34.63 -9.93
CA SER A 419 -7.64 35.07 -8.72
C SER A 419 -8.00 36.56 -8.74
N ASP A 420 -8.84 36.97 -7.80
CA ASP A 420 -8.91 38.36 -7.36
C ASP A 420 -7.54 38.81 -6.81
N THR A 421 -7.31 40.13 -6.71
CA THR A 421 -6.08 40.66 -6.09
C THR A 421 -6.18 40.56 -4.57
N LEU A 422 -5.28 39.80 -3.95
CA LEU A 422 -5.13 39.75 -2.50
C LEU A 422 -4.24 40.91 -2.04
N MET A 423 -4.41 41.31 -0.78
CA MET A 423 -3.62 42.35 -0.14
C MET A 423 -3.20 41.94 1.27
N PHE A 424 -1.97 42.24 1.64
CA PHE A 424 -1.49 42.13 3.03
C PHE A 424 -0.43 43.19 3.30
N THR A 425 -0.10 43.43 4.58
CA THR A 425 0.99 44.33 4.99
C THR A 425 1.97 43.52 5.84
N SER A 426 3.24 43.50 5.45
CA SER A 426 4.28 42.89 6.28
C SER A 426 4.41 43.65 7.60
N PRO A 427 4.56 42.97 8.73
CA PRO A 427 4.83 43.64 10.01
C PRO A 427 6.19 44.34 9.98
N ALA A 428 6.43 45.24 10.94
CA ALA A 428 7.74 45.84 11.14
C ALA A 428 8.78 44.78 11.50
N ASN A 429 10.05 45.00 11.13
CA ASN A 429 11.14 44.28 11.77
C ASN A 429 11.12 44.67 13.24
N VAL A 430 10.98 43.68 14.12
CA VAL A 430 11.30 43.89 15.53
C VAL A 430 12.80 44.11 15.55
N ASP A 431 13.23 45.31 15.93
CA ASP A 431 14.63 45.74 15.86
C ASP A 431 15.57 44.69 16.51
N PRO A 432 16.50 44.07 15.75
CA PRO A 432 17.40 43.05 16.28
C PRO A 432 18.60 43.64 17.05
N SER A 433 18.69 44.97 17.21
CA SER A 433 19.75 45.57 18.02
C SER A 433 19.68 45.07 19.47
N PRO A 434 20.81 44.72 20.13
CA PRO A 434 20.82 44.42 21.55
C PRO A 434 20.26 45.62 22.35
N PRO A 435 19.51 45.40 23.44
CA PRO A 435 19.04 46.49 24.27
C PRO A 435 20.21 47.33 24.80
N ALA A 436 20.04 48.64 24.86
CA ALA A 436 21.10 49.58 25.24
C ALA A 436 20.62 50.64 26.22
N PHE A 437 21.54 51.14 27.07
CA PHE A 437 21.28 52.28 27.94
C PHE A 437 21.26 53.58 27.12
N THR A 438 20.12 54.27 27.12
CA THR A 438 19.99 55.64 26.58
C THR A 438 20.47 56.69 27.59
N ARG A 439 20.40 56.38 28.89
CA ARG A 439 21.05 57.13 29.97
C ARG A 439 21.87 56.16 30.81
N GLN A 440 23.17 56.42 30.89
CA GLN A 440 24.08 55.58 31.67
C GLN A 440 23.65 55.52 33.13
N PRO A 441 23.73 54.33 33.78
CA PRO A 441 23.42 54.18 35.19
C PRO A 441 24.30 55.07 36.07
N THR A 442 23.66 55.89 36.91
CA THR A 442 24.34 56.81 37.83
C THR A 442 23.70 56.74 39.21
N VAL A 443 24.52 56.92 40.26
CA VAL A 443 24.03 57.06 41.64
C VAL A 443 23.28 58.38 41.77
N ASP A 444 22.08 58.35 42.34
CA ASP A 444 21.36 59.56 42.72
C ASP A 444 21.96 60.11 44.02
N SER A 445 22.70 61.22 43.94
CA SER A 445 23.40 61.81 45.09
C SER A 445 22.48 62.34 46.19
N PHE A 446 21.18 62.52 45.90
CA PHE A 446 20.20 62.94 46.90
C PHE A 446 19.58 61.75 47.66
N ASP A 447 19.82 60.52 47.20
CA ASP A 447 19.28 59.28 47.76
C ASP A 447 20.41 58.32 48.13
N VAL A 448 21.33 58.83 48.95
CA VAL A 448 22.43 58.08 49.57
C VAL A 448 22.38 58.28 51.07
N SER A 449 22.43 57.19 51.82
CA SER A 449 22.51 57.16 53.28
C SER A 449 23.73 56.37 53.76
N ASP A 450 23.89 56.24 55.07
CA ASP A 450 24.94 55.40 55.66
C ASP A 450 24.84 53.91 55.27
N THR A 451 23.66 53.46 54.81
CA THR A 451 23.38 52.04 54.54
C THR A 451 22.74 51.75 53.19
N THR A 452 22.32 52.78 52.44
CA THR A 452 21.63 52.62 51.15
C THR A 452 22.11 53.64 50.12
N ALA A 453 21.95 53.30 48.84
CA ALA A 453 22.16 54.22 47.73
C ALA A 453 21.30 53.81 46.54
N THR A 454 20.67 54.76 45.84
CA THR A 454 19.88 54.45 44.66
C THR A 454 20.67 54.68 43.36
N VAL A 455 20.65 53.70 42.46
CA VAL A 455 21.22 53.82 41.10
C VAL A 455 20.09 53.85 40.09
N SER A 456 20.05 54.91 39.27
CA SER A 456 19.04 55.07 38.22
C SER A 456 19.66 55.20 36.83
N GLY A 457 18.91 54.78 35.82
CA GLY A 457 19.32 54.79 34.41
C GLY A 457 18.11 54.75 33.48
N GLN A 458 18.33 54.73 32.18
CA GLN A 458 17.26 54.57 31.19
C GLN A 458 17.71 53.68 30.04
N ALA A 459 16.82 52.80 29.58
CA ALA A 459 17.03 51.93 28.43
C ALA A 459 16.20 52.36 27.21
N ASP A 460 16.63 51.90 26.03
CA ASP A 460 15.94 52.16 24.77
C ASP A 460 14.60 51.40 24.65
N ARG A 461 14.41 50.32 25.42
CA ARG A 461 13.21 49.48 25.52
C ARG A 461 13.04 48.89 26.93
N ASP A 462 11.91 48.25 27.18
CA ASP A 462 11.64 47.56 28.44
C ASP A 462 12.64 46.41 28.61
N VAL A 463 13.38 46.42 29.73
CA VAL A 463 14.46 45.46 29.98
C VAL A 463 14.47 45.01 31.44
N ASN A 464 15.06 43.84 31.66
CA ASN A 464 15.48 43.40 32.99
C ASN A 464 16.94 43.79 33.21
N VAL A 465 17.29 44.12 34.46
CA VAL A 465 18.62 44.60 34.79
C VAL A 465 19.17 43.95 36.05
N ALA A 466 20.48 43.86 36.11
CA ALA A 466 21.21 43.52 37.32
C ALA A 466 22.27 44.59 37.63
N ILE A 467 22.52 44.82 38.91
CA ILE A 467 23.64 45.65 39.38
C ILE A 467 24.55 44.82 40.26
N LYS A 468 25.85 44.91 39.97
CA LYS A 468 26.93 44.34 40.78
C LYS A 468 27.65 45.48 41.49
N TYR A 469 27.86 45.38 42.80
CA TYR A 469 28.61 46.38 43.58
C TYR A 469 29.52 45.76 44.63
N TRP A 470 30.58 46.47 45.01
CA TRP A 470 31.58 46.02 45.99
C TRP A 470 32.30 47.20 46.65
N ALA A 471 32.76 47.02 47.89
CA ALA A 471 33.54 48.04 48.58
C ALA A 471 34.89 48.25 47.87
N LYS A 472 35.33 49.50 47.78
CA LYS A 472 36.56 49.86 47.08
C LYS A 472 37.77 49.26 47.80
N GLY A 473 38.53 48.43 47.09
CA GLY A 473 39.67 47.70 47.65
C GLY A 473 39.37 46.25 48.05
N THR A 474 38.11 45.80 47.93
CA THR A 474 37.73 44.40 48.13
C THR A 474 37.37 43.72 46.80
N THR A 475 37.25 42.40 46.84
CA THR A 475 36.77 41.57 45.70
C THR A 475 35.38 40.99 45.91
N ASP A 476 34.84 41.11 47.13
CA ASP A 476 33.54 40.54 47.50
C ASP A 476 32.43 41.40 46.92
N THR A 477 31.60 40.80 46.07
CA THR A 477 30.60 41.52 45.28
C THR A 477 29.19 41.06 45.62
N VAL A 478 28.28 42.01 45.72
CA VAL A 478 26.84 41.77 45.84
C VAL A 478 26.20 42.01 44.47
N VAL A 479 25.28 41.13 44.08
CA VAL A 479 24.50 41.26 42.83
C VAL A 479 23.02 41.35 43.17
N VAL A 480 22.35 42.37 42.66
CA VAL A 480 20.90 42.58 42.81
C VAL A 480 20.26 42.50 41.43
N TYR A 481 19.28 41.63 41.29
CA TYR A 481 18.48 41.47 40.07
C TYR A 481 17.16 42.19 40.21
N LYS A 482 16.75 42.91 39.15
CA LYS A 482 15.44 43.56 39.07
C LYS A 482 14.79 43.21 37.73
N ALA A 483 13.77 42.37 37.79
CA ALA A 483 12.98 41.93 36.65
C ALA A 483 11.65 42.71 36.59
N ASP A 484 11.73 43.99 36.19
CA ASP A 484 10.62 44.94 36.23
C ASP A 484 10.14 45.33 34.82
N GLU A 485 10.75 44.77 33.76
CA GLU A 485 10.46 45.06 32.34
C GLU A 485 10.13 46.53 32.09
N SER A 486 11.07 47.42 32.43
CA SER A 486 10.86 48.87 32.38
C SER A 486 11.98 49.57 31.63
N ARG A 487 11.65 50.66 30.94
CA ARG A 487 12.62 51.60 30.36
C ARG A 487 13.28 52.50 31.40
N ASP A 488 12.54 52.88 32.44
CA ASP A 488 13.07 53.71 33.53
C ASP A 488 13.56 52.79 34.63
N LEU A 489 14.88 52.80 34.84
CA LEU A 489 15.58 51.83 35.66
C LEU A 489 15.93 52.47 37.00
N THR A 490 15.62 51.78 38.09
CA THR A 490 15.97 52.20 39.45
C THR A 490 16.21 50.96 40.30
N ILE A 491 17.42 50.84 40.88
CA ILE A 491 17.76 49.79 41.84
C ILE A 491 18.34 50.44 43.10
N GLU A 492 17.77 50.11 44.25
CA GLU A 492 18.31 50.48 45.55
C GLU A 492 19.38 49.46 45.98
N LEU A 493 20.56 49.97 46.33
CA LEU A 493 21.62 49.24 46.99
C LEU A 493 21.37 49.29 48.50
N SER A 494 21.55 48.16 49.18
CA SER A 494 21.29 48.04 50.62
C SER A 494 22.47 47.41 51.34
N ASN A 495 22.47 47.52 52.67
CA ASN A 495 23.53 47.01 53.56
C ASN A 495 24.93 47.58 53.25
N LEU A 496 24.98 48.86 52.86
CA LEU A 496 26.24 49.58 52.73
C LEU A 496 26.81 49.91 54.12
N SER A 497 28.12 50.09 54.18
CA SER A 497 28.82 50.56 55.38
C SER A 497 29.07 52.07 55.27
N ALA A 498 28.84 52.79 56.36
CA ALA A 498 29.10 54.22 56.46
C ALA A 498 30.55 54.56 56.08
N GLU A 499 30.76 55.76 55.51
CA GLU A 499 32.07 56.30 55.10
C GLU A 499 32.90 55.41 54.17
N THR A 500 32.29 54.39 53.55
CA THR A 500 32.97 53.44 52.68
C THR A 500 32.69 53.77 51.21
N ALA A 501 33.74 53.87 50.39
CA ALA A 501 33.59 54.03 48.96
C ALA A 501 33.24 52.69 48.29
N TYR A 502 32.32 52.69 47.32
CA TYR A 502 31.92 51.50 46.56
C TYR A 502 32.15 51.68 45.05
N ASN A 503 32.42 50.57 44.36
CA ASN A 503 32.33 50.48 42.90
C ASN A 503 31.03 49.77 42.53
N TYR A 504 30.47 50.08 41.36
CA TYR A 504 29.28 49.41 40.83
C TYR A 504 29.34 49.24 39.31
N PHE A 505 28.57 48.28 38.80
CA PHE A 505 28.37 48.02 37.39
C PHE A 505 26.96 47.46 37.16
N MET A 506 26.13 48.20 36.41
CA MET A 506 24.78 47.78 36.03
C MET A 506 24.77 47.32 34.57
N TYR A 507 24.07 46.21 34.30
CA TYR A 507 23.97 45.60 32.96
C TYR A 507 22.57 45.02 32.72
N ILE A 508 22.21 44.93 31.43
CA ILE A 508 20.93 44.37 30.97
C ILE A 508 21.05 42.84 30.94
N THR A 509 20.01 42.14 31.41
CA THR A 509 19.97 40.68 31.59
C THR A 509 18.99 39.98 30.69
#